data_AF-A0AAX4HSX2-F1
#
_entry.id   AF-A0AAX4HSX2-F1
#
_cell.length_a   1.000
_cell.length_b   1.000
_cell.length_c   1.000
_cell.angle_alpha   90.00
_cell.angle_beta   90.00
_cell.angle_gamma   90.00
#
_symmetry.space_group_name_H-M   'P 1'
#
loop_
_entity.id
_entity.type
_entity.pdbx_description
1 polymer ?
#
loop_
_entity_poly.entity_id
_entity_poly.type
_entity_poly.pdbx_seq_one_letter_code
_entity_poly.pdbx_strand_id
1 'polypeptide(L)'
;MIKFKDLISENSSNKVMDDASVSLTLEAHTLFLRFDTKDTILRANYSGPASPWLAALCKILIDKTLTEALHFNWSTFESAFKEDQTFWDFRQETQDDFFCKPLELLKATLDHFRGKDYLYQETSPLICRCFGIREADVLEHLQKNETPTLESLSGETKAGMGCRSCVPQLNRWVVLHESKKHSHHFKERPVAEWLLDIDYMLSCFPESQDWKMEVKSMKGKQVQISFDKEVTQREEEAIAKKLQDFLGASVDGDLGFFLRRARHFSKARG
;
A
#
# COMPACT_ATOMS: atom_id res chain seq x y z
N MET A 1 7.10 -10.86 29.51
CA MET A 1 7.36 -10.52 28.10
C MET A 1 6.45 -11.41 27.26
N ILE A 2 5.59 -10.83 26.43
CA ILE A 2 4.65 -11.60 25.59
C ILE A 2 5.48 -12.32 24.52
N LYS A 3 5.28 -13.62 24.34
CA LYS A 3 5.92 -14.38 23.25
C LYS A 3 4.91 -14.60 22.13
N PHE A 4 5.29 -14.31 20.90
CA PHE A 4 4.41 -14.40 19.75
C PHE A 4 3.94 -15.83 19.49
N LYS A 5 4.79 -16.83 19.78
CA LYS A 5 4.46 -18.26 19.68
C LYS A 5 3.19 -18.64 20.46
N ASP A 6 2.98 -18.03 21.63
CA ASP A 6 1.83 -18.35 22.49
C ASP A 6 0.50 -17.82 21.90
N LEU A 7 0.60 -16.85 20.98
CA LEU A 7 -0.54 -16.19 20.33
C LEU A 7 -0.99 -16.90 19.05
N ILE A 8 -0.15 -17.77 18.48
CA ILE A 8 -0.46 -18.55 17.28
C ILE A 8 -1.58 -19.57 17.57
N SER A 9 -1.65 -20.06 18.80
CA SER A 9 -2.64 -21.03 19.27
C SER A 9 -3.79 -20.42 20.09
N GLU A 10 -3.75 -19.12 20.40
CA GLU A 10 -4.84 -18.43 21.13
C GLU A 10 -6.06 -18.28 20.19
N ASN A 11 -6.92 -19.30 20.16
CA ASN A 11 -8.29 -19.13 19.68
C ASN A 11 -9.05 -18.28 20.71
N SER A 12 -9.19 -16.98 20.46
CA SER A 12 -10.17 -16.14 21.15
C SER A 12 -11.59 -16.39 20.60
N SER A 13 -11.93 -17.66 20.38
CA SER A 13 -13.26 -18.06 19.99
C SER A 13 -14.23 -17.75 21.13
N ASN A 14 -15.10 -16.76 20.89
CA ASN A 14 -16.38 -16.51 21.58
C ASN A 14 -16.37 -15.92 22.99
N LYS A 15 -15.45 -15.00 23.32
CA LYS A 15 -15.65 -14.15 24.52
C LYS A 15 -16.07 -12.74 24.11
N VAL A 16 -17.38 -12.58 23.87
CA VAL A 16 -18.02 -11.25 23.87
C VAL A 16 -17.68 -10.59 25.20
N MET A 17 -17.17 -9.37 25.16
CA MET A 17 -16.86 -8.60 26.36
C MET A 17 -18.07 -7.73 26.69
N ASP A 18 -18.97 -8.25 27.54
CA ASP A 18 -20.22 -7.59 27.93
C ASP A 18 -19.99 -6.22 28.60
N ASP A 19 -18.78 -6.00 29.15
CA ASP A 19 -18.39 -4.78 29.86
C ASP A 19 -17.41 -3.90 29.05
N ALA A 20 -17.42 -4.01 27.73
CA ALA A 20 -16.61 -3.17 26.84
C ALA A 20 -17.11 -1.72 26.83
N SER A 21 -16.16 -0.79 26.80
CA SER A 21 -16.46 0.64 26.59
C SER A 21 -16.78 0.94 25.13
N VAL A 22 -16.19 0.18 24.20
CA VAL A 22 -16.45 0.27 22.77
C VAL A 22 -16.22 -1.09 22.12
N SER A 23 -16.98 -1.38 21.07
CA SER A 23 -16.71 -2.49 20.17
C SER A 23 -17.04 -2.13 18.73
N LEU A 24 -16.24 -2.59 17.78
CA LEU A 24 -16.52 -2.44 16.36
C LEU A 24 -16.22 -3.74 15.62
N THR A 25 -17.05 -4.07 14.65
CA THR A 25 -16.86 -5.20 13.74
C THR A 25 -16.43 -4.72 12.36
N LEU A 26 -15.35 -5.30 11.82
CA LEU A 26 -14.98 -5.20 10.42
C LEU A 26 -14.81 -6.61 9.84
N GLU A 27 -15.51 -6.88 8.75
CA GLU A 27 -15.58 -8.21 8.12
C GLU A 27 -15.94 -9.31 9.14
N ALA A 28 -15.00 -10.21 9.44
CA ALA A 28 -15.18 -11.35 10.33
C ALA A 28 -14.61 -11.13 11.75
N HIS A 29 -14.07 -9.94 12.05
CA HIS A 29 -13.44 -9.66 13.34
C HIS A 29 -14.12 -8.50 14.06
N THR A 30 -14.34 -8.67 15.36
CA THR A 30 -14.81 -7.62 16.26
C THR A 30 -13.73 -7.34 17.29
N LEU A 31 -13.35 -6.07 17.47
CA LEU A 31 -12.44 -5.63 18.52
C LEU A 31 -13.26 -4.99 19.65
N PHE A 32 -12.92 -5.32 20.89
CA PHE A 32 -13.53 -4.79 22.10
C PHE A 32 -12.45 -4.11 22.95
N LEU A 33 -12.69 -2.87 23.36
CA LEU A 33 -11.81 -2.12 24.26
C LEU A 33 -12.59 -1.65 25.48
N ARG A 34 -11.96 -1.77 26.66
CA ARG A 34 -12.47 -1.22 27.92
C ARG A 34 -11.50 -0.15 28.42
N PHE A 35 -12.01 1.07 28.58
CA PHE A 35 -11.29 2.21 29.12
C PHE A 35 -11.61 2.42 30.60
N ASP A 36 -10.67 2.99 31.35
CA ASP A 36 -10.92 3.56 32.68
C ASP A 36 -11.39 5.02 32.57
N THR A 37 -11.57 5.69 33.72
CA THR A 37 -11.98 7.10 33.78
C THR A 37 -10.89 8.08 33.31
N LYS A 38 -9.67 7.61 33.04
CA LYS A 38 -8.53 8.41 32.56
C LYS A 38 -8.18 8.05 31.11
N ASP A 39 -9.11 7.43 30.38
CA ASP A 39 -8.93 6.98 29.01
C ASP A 39 -7.75 6.01 28.82
N THR A 40 -7.47 5.17 29.83
CA THR A 40 -6.46 4.10 29.75
C THR A 40 -7.14 2.76 29.46
N ILE A 41 -6.59 1.99 28.51
CA ILE A 41 -7.14 0.69 28.11
C ILE A 41 -6.85 -0.34 29.21
N LEU A 42 -7.87 -0.70 29.97
CA LEU A 42 -7.81 -1.74 31.01
C LEU A 42 -7.84 -3.14 30.42
N ARG A 43 -8.62 -3.34 29.36
CA ARG A 43 -8.76 -4.63 28.67
C ARG A 43 -8.96 -4.41 27.18
N ALA A 44 -8.34 -5.26 26.39
CA ALA A 44 -8.56 -5.37 24.96
C ALA A 44 -8.76 -6.85 24.60
N ASN A 45 -9.75 -7.14 23.78
CA ASN A 45 -10.01 -8.49 23.30
C ASN A 45 -10.63 -8.44 21.89
N TYR A 46 -10.61 -9.54 21.16
CA TYR A 46 -11.27 -9.65 19.86
C TYR A 46 -12.05 -10.96 19.75
N SER A 47 -13.08 -10.96 18.90
CA SER A 47 -13.79 -12.18 18.46
C SER A 47 -13.70 -12.32 16.95
N GLY A 48 -13.58 -13.55 16.45
CA GLY A 48 -13.49 -13.84 15.02
C GLY A 48 -12.64 -15.08 14.76
N PRO A 49 -12.24 -15.33 13.50
CA PRO A 49 -11.21 -16.31 13.16
C PRO A 49 -9.91 -16.05 13.94
N ALA A 50 -9.14 -17.12 14.16
CA ALA A 50 -7.85 -17.02 14.85
C ALA A 50 -6.92 -16.05 14.12
N SER A 51 -6.45 -15.04 14.83
CA SER A 51 -5.56 -14.01 14.29
C SER A 51 -4.46 -13.70 15.31
N PRO A 52 -3.24 -14.25 15.12
CA PRO A 52 -2.10 -13.97 15.99
C PRO A 52 -1.79 -12.47 16.06
N TRP A 53 -2.03 -11.76 14.95
CA TRP A 53 -1.88 -10.30 14.86
C TRP A 53 -2.86 -9.53 15.75
N LEU A 54 -4.14 -9.90 15.76
CA LEU A 54 -5.13 -9.27 16.64
C LEU A 54 -4.92 -9.65 18.11
N ALA A 55 -4.51 -10.89 18.38
CA ALA A 55 -4.14 -11.33 19.73
C ALA A 55 -2.98 -10.49 20.26
N ALA A 56 -1.90 -10.36 19.48
CA ALA A 56 -0.74 -9.53 19.80
C ALA A 56 -1.14 -8.07 20.03
N LEU A 57 -1.95 -7.51 19.13
CA LEU A 57 -2.45 -6.15 19.24
C LEU A 57 -3.18 -5.91 20.57
N CYS A 58 -4.10 -6.81 20.94
CA CYS A 58 -4.84 -6.70 22.19
C CYS A 58 -3.91 -6.69 23.40
N LYS A 59 -2.90 -7.56 23.45
CA LYS A 59 -1.95 -7.59 24.58
C LYS A 59 -1.09 -6.32 24.64
N ILE A 60 -0.71 -5.75 23.49
CA ILE A 60 0.08 -4.52 23.43
C ILE A 60 -0.74 -3.29 23.87
N LEU A 61 -2.04 -3.28 23.62
CA LEU A 61 -2.90 -2.15 23.92
C LEU A 61 -3.21 -1.97 25.40
N ILE A 62 -3.10 -3.03 26.21
CA ILE A 62 -3.33 -2.96 27.66
C ILE A 62 -2.35 -1.94 28.28
N ASP A 63 -2.86 -1.13 29.21
CA ASP A 63 -2.16 -0.04 29.90
C ASP A 63 -1.76 1.16 29.00
N LYS A 64 -2.14 1.15 27.71
CA LYS A 64 -1.97 2.33 26.85
C LYS A 64 -3.11 3.32 27.06
N THR A 65 -2.77 4.60 27.05
CA THR A 65 -3.74 5.69 26.99
C THR A 65 -4.38 5.76 25.59
N LEU A 66 -5.54 6.39 25.49
CA LEU A 66 -6.22 6.68 24.22
C LEU A 66 -5.28 7.40 23.25
N THR A 67 -4.50 8.37 23.74
CA THR A 67 -3.54 9.12 22.92
C THR A 67 -2.45 8.21 22.35
N GLU A 68 -1.89 7.30 23.15
CA GLU A 68 -0.90 6.34 22.68
C GLU A 68 -1.50 5.34 21.69
N ALA A 69 -2.72 4.88 21.94
CA ALA A 69 -3.44 3.98 21.04
C ALA A 69 -3.74 4.63 19.68
N LEU A 70 -4.04 5.94 19.65
CA LEU A 70 -4.25 6.70 18.42
C LEU A 70 -2.99 6.85 17.55
N HIS A 71 -1.81 6.91 18.17
CA HIS A 71 -0.52 7.00 17.48
C HIS A 71 0.10 5.64 17.16
N PHE A 72 -0.57 4.56 17.55
CA PHE A 72 -0.10 3.19 17.36
C PHE A 72 0.06 2.85 15.88
N ASN A 73 1.23 2.33 15.52
CA ASN A 73 1.62 2.03 14.14
C ASN A 73 2.52 0.77 14.08
N TRP A 74 2.89 0.35 12.87
CA TRP A 74 3.71 -0.85 12.67
C TRP A 74 5.09 -0.78 13.32
N SER A 75 5.74 0.38 13.34
CA SER A 75 7.03 0.51 14.03
C SER A 75 6.87 0.26 15.54
N THR A 76 5.77 0.73 16.14
CA THR A 76 5.44 0.43 17.53
C THR A 76 5.14 -1.06 17.73
N PHE A 77 4.42 -1.68 16.79
CA PHE A 77 4.10 -3.11 16.83
C PHE A 77 5.36 -3.97 16.76
N GLU A 78 6.23 -3.73 15.77
CA GLU A 78 7.49 -4.44 15.57
C GLU A 78 8.44 -4.24 16.76
N SER A 79 8.47 -3.04 17.33
CA SER A 79 9.28 -2.76 18.53
C SER A 79 8.87 -3.63 19.72
N ALA A 80 7.59 -4.02 19.83
CA ALA A 80 7.12 -4.90 20.90
C ALA A 80 7.64 -6.35 20.77
N PHE A 81 8.07 -6.76 19.57
CA PHE A 81 8.54 -8.11 19.25
C PHE A 81 9.95 -8.13 18.65
N LYS A 82 10.74 -7.05 18.82
CA LYS A 82 12.09 -6.91 18.25
C LYS A 82 12.98 -8.14 18.47
N GLU A 83 12.90 -8.73 19.66
CA GLU A 83 13.71 -9.87 20.09
C GLU A 83 12.99 -11.24 19.93
N ASP A 84 11.80 -11.29 19.33
CA ASP A 84 11.03 -12.54 19.15
C ASP A 84 11.21 -13.09 17.73
N GLN A 85 12.05 -14.12 17.59
CA GLN A 85 12.30 -14.77 16.30
C GLN A 85 11.02 -15.32 15.66
N THR A 86 10.08 -15.85 16.46
CA THR A 86 8.82 -16.43 15.97
C THR A 86 7.96 -15.39 15.25
N PHE A 87 7.98 -14.15 15.73
CA PHE A 87 7.28 -13.03 15.09
C PHE A 87 7.84 -12.76 13.70
N TRP A 88 9.17 -12.70 13.57
CA TRP A 88 9.84 -12.41 12.30
C TRP A 88 9.68 -13.54 11.29
N ASP A 89 9.77 -14.80 11.74
CA ASP A 89 9.56 -15.98 10.91
C ASP A 89 8.11 -16.00 10.38
N PHE A 90 7.12 -15.82 11.27
CA PHE A 90 5.70 -15.79 10.89
C PHE A 90 5.38 -14.62 9.93
N ARG A 91 6.01 -13.46 10.12
CA ARG A 91 5.87 -12.30 9.23
C ARG A 91 6.41 -12.57 7.82
N GLN A 92 7.53 -13.29 7.70
CA GLN A 92 8.09 -13.66 6.40
C GLN A 92 7.21 -14.68 5.67
N GLU A 93 6.67 -15.65 6.40
CA GLU A 93 5.78 -16.68 5.83
C GLU A 93 4.41 -16.12 5.39
N THR A 94 3.94 -15.05 6.03
CA THR A 94 2.63 -14.42 5.76
C THR A 94 2.72 -13.13 4.93
N GLN A 95 3.85 -12.91 4.25
CA GLN A 95 4.18 -11.66 3.55
C GLN A 95 3.15 -11.24 2.48
N ASP A 96 2.38 -12.19 1.93
CA ASP A 96 1.35 -11.94 0.91
C ASP A 96 -0.03 -11.51 1.47
N ASP A 97 -0.30 -11.70 2.77
CA ASP A 97 -1.56 -11.28 3.42
C ASP A 97 -1.49 -9.82 3.94
N PHE A 98 -0.78 -8.97 3.18
CA PHE A 98 -0.41 -7.59 3.50
C PHE A 98 -1.60 -6.59 3.60
N PHE A 99 -2.80 -7.04 3.94
CA PHE A 99 -3.88 -6.16 4.37
C PHE A 99 -3.86 -6.02 5.90
N CYS A 100 -3.56 -4.78 6.34
CA CYS A 100 -3.41 -4.34 7.73
C CYS A 100 -4.73 -4.32 8.53
N LYS A 101 -5.54 -5.38 8.45
CA LYS A 101 -6.84 -5.50 9.12
C LYS A 101 -6.77 -5.24 10.63
N PRO A 102 -5.75 -5.69 11.39
CA PRO A 102 -5.67 -5.42 12.82
C PRO A 102 -5.54 -3.93 13.17
N LEU A 103 -4.64 -3.21 12.49
CA LEU A 103 -4.45 -1.78 12.73
C LEU A 103 -5.66 -0.98 12.25
N GLU A 104 -6.25 -1.35 11.12
CA GLU A 104 -7.46 -0.72 10.61
C GLU A 104 -8.63 -0.88 11.58
N LEU A 105 -8.85 -2.09 12.09
CA LEU A 105 -9.87 -2.39 13.08
C LEU A 105 -9.66 -1.61 14.38
N LEU A 106 -8.42 -1.54 14.90
CA LEU A 106 -8.11 -0.70 16.05
C LEU A 106 -8.50 0.75 15.79
N LYS A 107 -8.03 1.29 14.68
CA LYS A 107 -8.23 2.69 14.34
C LYS A 107 -9.72 3.03 14.22
N ALA A 108 -10.49 2.18 13.54
CA ALA A 108 -11.93 2.35 13.42
C ALA A 108 -12.66 2.22 14.77
N THR A 109 -12.22 1.29 15.64
CA THR A 109 -12.78 1.14 16.99
C THR A 109 -12.51 2.38 17.85
N LEU A 110 -11.31 2.97 17.77
CA LEU A 110 -10.98 4.19 18.50
C LEU A 110 -11.75 5.40 17.98
N ASP A 111 -11.94 5.50 16.67
CA ASP A 111 -12.78 6.54 16.08
C ASP A 111 -14.25 6.36 16.51
N HIS A 112 -14.74 5.12 16.60
CA HIS A 112 -16.07 4.81 17.13
C HIS A 112 -16.23 5.25 18.59
N PHE A 113 -15.24 4.95 19.44
CA PHE A 113 -15.22 5.38 20.85
C PHE A 113 -15.31 6.90 21.01
N ARG A 114 -14.74 7.65 20.05
CA ARG A 114 -14.73 9.12 20.03
C ARG A 114 -15.98 9.72 19.37
N GLY A 115 -16.97 8.90 19.00
CA GLY A 115 -18.18 9.34 18.31
C GLY A 115 -17.95 9.78 16.87
N LYS A 116 -16.91 9.25 16.21
CA LYS A 116 -16.57 9.58 14.82
C LYS A 116 -17.07 8.56 13.80
N ASP A 117 -18.20 7.93 14.08
CA ASP A 117 -18.79 6.84 13.29
C ASP A 117 -19.08 7.25 11.85
N TYR A 118 -19.38 8.54 11.65
CA TYR A 118 -19.61 9.15 10.34
C TYR A 118 -18.43 8.95 9.36
N LEU A 119 -17.21 8.71 9.86
CA LEU A 119 -16.03 8.39 9.04
C LEU A 119 -16.15 7.05 8.30
N TYR A 120 -17.11 6.21 8.65
CA TYR A 120 -17.28 4.86 8.09
C TYR A 120 -18.67 4.60 7.49
N GLN A 121 -19.52 5.63 7.41
CA GLN A 121 -20.91 5.50 6.93
C GLN A 121 -21.05 5.53 5.40
N GLU A 122 -20.05 6.02 4.67
CA GLU A 122 -20.13 6.19 3.21
C GLU A 122 -19.29 5.16 2.47
N THR A 123 -19.74 4.81 1.26
CA THR A 123 -19.13 3.78 0.38
C THR A 123 -17.73 4.13 -0.14
N SER A 124 -17.30 5.38 -0.02
CA SER A 124 -16.00 5.84 -0.51
C SER A 124 -14.92 5.69 0.57
N PRO A 125 -13.79 5.02 0.26
CA PRO A 125 -12.68 4.81 1.19
C PRO A 125 -12.20 6.09 1.88
N LEU A 126 -11.95 6.02 3.19
CA LEU A 126 -11.41 7.13 3.96
C LEU A 126 -9.91 7.31 3.65
N ILE A 127 -9.51 8.50 3.22
CA ILE A 127 -8.13 8.82 2.83
C ILE A 127 -7.40 9.59 3.94
N CYS A 128 -8.00 10.66 4.47
CA CYS A 128 -7.43 11.44 5.57
C CYS A 128 -8.27 11.28 6.84
N ARG A 129 -7.79 10.50 7.80
CA ARG A 129 -8.47 10.36 9.11
C ARG A 129 -8.55 11.67 9.90
N CYS A 130 -7.49 12.49 9.88
CA CYS A 130 -7.44 13.69 10.72
C CYS A 130 -8.60 14.65 10.44
N PHE A 131 -8.94 14.79 9.16
CA PHE A 131 -9.94 15.75 8.69
C PHE A 131 -11.16 15.09 8.06
N GLY A 132 -11.23 13.76 8.07
CA GLY A 132 -12.36 12.99 7.54
C GLY A 132 -12.51 13.01 6.02
N ILE A 133 -11.41 13.21 5.29
CA ILE A 133 -11.43 13.33 3.82
C ILE A 133 -11.43 11.94 3.18
N ARG A 134 -12.28 11.74 2.19
CA ARG A 134 -12.49 10.47 1.49
C ARG A 134 -11.94 10.49 0.08
N GLU A 135 -11.95 9.33 -0.54
CA GLU A 135 -11.55 9.14 -1.93
C GLU A 135 -12.38 10.02 -2.88
N ALA A 136 -13.70 10.10 -2.67
CA ALA A 136 -14.59 10.92 -3.49
C ALA A 136 -14.21 12.41 -3.44
N ASP A 137 -13.92 12.95 -2.25
CA ASP A 137 -13.50 14.35 -2.08
C ASP A 137 -12.18 14.65 -2.81
N VAL A 138 -11.23 13.71 -2.72
CA VAL A 138 -9.95 13.84 -3.43
C VAL A 138 -10.17 13.76 -4.94
N LEU A 139 -10.95 12.79 -5.42
CA LEU A 139 -11.24 12.63 -6.85
C LEU A 139 -11.99 13.85 -7.41
N GLU A 140 -12.93 14.42 -6.67
CA GLU A 140 -13.63 15.64 -7.05
C GLU A 140 -12.65 16.81 -7.22
N HIS A 141 -11.74 17.02 -6.25
CA HIS A 141 -10.70 18.03 -6.35
C HIS A 141 -9.79 17.80 -7.57
N LEU A 142 -9.36 16.56 -7.79
CA LEU A 142 -8.49 16.20 -8.92
C LEU A 142 -9.20 16.35 -10.29
N GLN A 143 -10.52 16.19 -10.35
CA GLN A 143 -11.30 16.37 -11.57
C GLN A 143 -11.54 17.86 -11.87
N LYS A 144 -11.87 18.65 -10.82
CA LYS A 144 -12.18 20.08 -10.90
C LYS A 144 -10.97 20.94 -11.26
N ASN A 145 -9.77 20.54 -10.84
CA ASN A 145 -8.54 21.29 -11.11
C ASN A 145 -7.81 20.77 -12.37
N GLU A 146 -7.25 21.68 -13.16
CA GLU A 146 -6.47 21.33 -14.37
C GLU A 146 -5.04 20.90 -14.03
N THR A 147 -4.42 21.57 -13.06
CA THR A 147 -3.10 21.25 -12.52
C THR A 147 -3.21 21.04 -11.00
N PRO A 148 -3.81 19.92 -10.56
CA PRO A 148 -3.96 19.66 -9.13
C PRO A 148 -2.57 19.49 -8.50
N THR A 149 -2.31 20.19 -7.39
CA THR A 149 -1.10 19.98 -6.58
C THR A 149 -1.47 19.47 -5.20
N LEU A 150 -0.54 18.81 -4.52
CA LEU A 150 -0.78 18.39 -3.13
C LEU A 150 -1.11 19.61 -2.25
N GLU A 151 -0.44 20.74 -2.46
CA GLU A 151 -0.67 21.98 -1.73
C GLU A 151 -2.09 22.52 -1.97
N SER A 152 -2.58 22.50 -3.21
CA SER A 152 -3.94 22.93 -3.55
C SER A 152 -4.99 22.01 -2.93
N LEU A 153 -4.78 20.70 -3.01
CA LEU A 153 -5.64 19.69 -2.40
C LEU A 153 -5.66 19.83 -0.87
N SER A 154 -4.50 20.05 -0.26
CA SER A 154 -4.37 20.27 1.18
C SER A 154 -5.00 21.60 1.61
N GLY A 155 -4.94 22.63 0.77
CA GLY A 155 -5.59 23.91 1.03
C GLY A 155 -7.12 23.82 1.06
N GLU A 156 -7.71 23.10 0.10
CA GLU A 156 -9.17 22.94 -0.01
C GLU A 156 -9.71 21.94 1.01
N THR A 157 -9.08 20.76 1.11
CA THR A 157 -9.60 19.64 1.91
C THR A 157 -8.99 19.54 3.31
N LYS A 158 -7.89 20.25 3.59
CA LYS A 158 -7.05 20.07 4.79
C LYS A 158 -6.36 18.71 4.89
N ALA A 159 -6.57 17.80 3.92
CA ALA A 159 -5.88 16.52 3.88
C ALA A 159 -4.35 16.75 3.85
N GLY A 160 -3.59 15.85 4.46
CA GLY A 160 -2.13 15.97 4.49
C GLY A 160 -1.54 16.96 5.51
N MET A 161 -2.34 17.83 6.15
CA MET A 161 -1.84 18.81 7.13
C MET A 161 -1.78 18.30 8.59
N GLY A 162 -2.35 17.13 8.88
CA GLY A 162 -2.49 16.58 10.23
C GLY A 162 -1.32 15.66 10.61
N CYS A 163 -1.60 14.39 10.92
CA CYS A 163 -0.57 13.38 11.18
C CYS A 163 0.24 12.98 9.93
N ARG A 164 -0.07 13.56 8.76
CA ARG A 164 0.59 13.38 7.46
C ARG A 164 0.63 11.93 6.93
N SER A 165 -0.02 10.97 7.59
CA SER A 165 -0.01 9.57 7.17
C SER A 165 -0.68 9.31 5.81
N CYS A 166 -1.55 10.22 5.36
CA CYS A 166 -2.21 10.17 4.06
C CYS A 166 -1.39 10.81 2.93
N VAL A 167 -0.36 11.60 3.25
CA VAL A 167 0.43 12.35 2.25
C VAL A 167 1.02 11.48 1.15
N PRO A 168 1.62 10.29 1.44
CA PRO A 168 2.15 9.43 0.37
C PRO A 168 1.09 8.99 -0.64
N GLN A 169 -0.12 8.67 -0.16
CA GLN A 169 -1.24 8.27 -1.00
C GLN A 169 -1.79 9.45 -1.82
N LEU A 170 -1.96 10.61 -1.19
CA LEU A 170 -2.39 11.84 -1.87
C LEU A 170 -1.43 12.24 -2.97
N ASN A 171 -0.11 12.21 -2.71
CA ASN A 171 0.92 12.46 -3.73
C ASN A 171 0.81 11.51 -4.91
N ARG A 172 0.65 10.20 -4.65
CA ARG A 172 0.45 9.22 -5.72
C ARG A 172 -0.79 9.55 -6.56
N TRP A 173 -1.88 9.97 -5.93
CA TRP A 173 -3.12 10.26 -6.64
C TRP A 173 -3.05 11.53 -7.47
N VAL A 174 -2.38 12.57 -6.95
CA VAL A 174 -2.07 13.79 -7.70
C VAL A 174 -1.27 13.43 -8.95
N VAL A 175 -0.17 12.69 -8.81
CA VAL A 175 0.68 12.27 -9.95
C VAL A 175 -0.10 11.41 -10.97
N LEU A 176 -0.94 10.48 -10.50
CA LEU A 176 -1.79 9.65 -11.38
C LEU A 176 -2.90 10.44 -12.09
N HIS A 177 -3.34 11.56 -11.53
CA HIS A 177 -4.37 12.40 -12.14
C HIS A 177 -3.80 13.52 -13.02
N GLU A 178 -2.58 13.97 -12.74
CA GLU A 178 -1.76 14.71 -13.71
C GLU A 178 -1.60 13.85 -14.98
N SER A 179 -1.21 12.57 -14.85
CA SER A 179 -0.98 11.70 -16.02
C SER A 179 -2.25 11.39 -16.84
N LYS A 180 -3.45 11.41 -16.25
CA LYS A 180 -4.71 11.16 -16.98
C LYS A 180 -5.20 12.34 -17.85
N LYS A 181 -4.82 13.58 -17.56
CA LYS A 181 -5.10 14.75 -18.45
C LYS A 181 -3.95 15.08 -19.39
N HIS A 182 -2.76 14.53 -19.17
CA HIS A 182 -1.63 14.71 -20.05
C HIS A 182 -1.55 13.65 -21.17
N SER A 183 -2.57 13.56 -22.04
CA SER A 183 -2.41 12.91 -23.36
C SER A 183 -1.44 13.66 -24.31
N HIS A 184 -0.61 14.56 -23.78
CA HIS A 184 0.27 15.45 -24.52
C HIS A 184 1.68 15.63 -23.91
N HIS A 185 2.08 14.92 -22.85
CA HIS A 185 3.38 15.14 -22.16
C HIS A 185 4.60 14.40 -22.75
N PHE A 186 4.49 13.86 -23.96
CA PHE A 186 5.67 13.30 -24.61
C PHE A 186 6.77 14.36 -24.91
N LYS A 187 6.49 15.67 -24.81
CA LYS A 187 7.36 16.73 -25.37
C LYS A 187 8.35 17.41 -24.41
N GLU A 188 8.29 17.23 -23.09
CA GLU A 188 9.06 18.09 -22.16
C GLU A 188 10.08 17.38 -21.25
N ARG A 189 10.02 16.05 -21.07
CA ARG A 189 11.03 15.32 -20.28
C ARG A 189 12.25 14.94 -21.12
N PRO A 190 13.49 15.16 -20.64
CA PRO A 190 14.70 14.65 -21.28
C PRO A 190 14.64 13.13 -21.44
N VAL A 191 15.10 12.62 -22.58
CA VAL A 191 15.13 11.16 -22.87
C VAL A 191 15.84 10.36 -21.78
N ALA A 192 16.89 10.92 -21.17
CA ALA A 192 17.63 10.26 -20.10
C ALA A 192 16.77 9.96 -18.86
N GLU A 193 15.86 10.87 -18.50
CA GLU A 193 14.97 10.70 -17.35
C GLU A 193 13.95 9.61 -17.63
N TRP A 194 13.42 9.54 -18.85
CA TRP A 194 12.56 8.43 -19.26
C TRP A 194 13.27 7.09 -19.20
N LEU A 195 14.52 7.04 -19.69
CA LEU A 195 15.30 5.81 -19.66
C LEU A 195 15.52 5.32 -18.22
N LEU A 196 15.73 6.21 -17.25
CA LEU A 196 15.88 5.83 -15.83
C LEU A 196 14.61 5.22 -15.25
N ASP A 197 13.44 5.83 -15.49
CA ASP A 197 12.16 5.30 -15.00
C ASP A 197 11.81 3.97 -15.66
N ILE A 198 12.03 3.87 -16.98
CA ILE A 198 11.80 2.63 -17.73
C ILE A 198 12.73 1.53 -17.22
N ASP A 199 14.02 1.82 -16.99
CA ASP A 199 14.99 0.86 -16.49
C ASP A 199 14.64 0.37 -15.07
N TYR A 200 14.27 1.29 -14.19
CA TYR A 200 13.78 0.96 -12.85
C TYR A 200 12.54 0.07 -12.90
N MET A 201 11.53 0.45 -13.68
CA MET A 201 10.30 -0.35 -13.80
C MET A 201 10.56 -1.69 -14.46
N LEU A 202 11.42 -1.75 -15.48
CA LEU A 202 11.83 -2.99 -16.13
C LEU A 202 12.48 -3.95 -15.12
N SER A 203 13.29 -3.46 -14.19
CA SER A 203 13.88 -4.30 -13.13
C SER A 203 12.85 -4.96 -12.20
N CYS A 204 11.65 -4.39 -12.12
CA CYS A 204 10.52 -4.90 -11.34
C CYS A 204 9.62 -5.85 -12.14
N PHE A 205 9.83 -5.98 -13.45
CA PHE A 205 9.11 -6.94 -14.28
C PHE A 205 9.61 -8.37 -13.97
N PRO A 206 8.74 -9.34 -13.62
CA PRO A 206 9.18 -10.63 -13.11
C PRO A 206 10.15 -11.40 -14.02
N GLU A 207 9.90 -11.35 -15.33
CA GLU A 207 10.72 -12.06 -16.32
C GLU A 207 11.98 -11.27 -16.74
N SER A 208 12.19 -10.04 -16.26
CA SER A 208 13.29 -9.17 -16.70
C SER A 208 14.67 -9.75 -16.42
N GLN A 209 14.89 -10.30 -15.23
CA GLN A 209 16.20 -10.83 -14.82
C GLN A 209 16.53 -12.13 -15.55
N ASP A 210 15.55 -13.04 -15.66
CA ASP A 210 15.69 -14.32 -16.34
C ASP A 210 15.88 -14.16 -17.86
N TRP A 211 15.25 -13.13 -18.47
CA TRP A 211 15.42 -12.81 -19.89
C TRP A 211 16.57 -11.82 -20.16
N LYS A 212 17.27 -11.37 -19.10
CA LYS A 212 18.28 -10.29 -19.11
C LYS A 212 17.86 -9.14 -20.02
N MET A 213 16.72 -8.56 -19.66
CA MET A 213 16.14 -7.47 -20.42
C MET A 213 16.91 -6.18 -20.17
N GLU A 214 17.20 -5.44 -21.23
CA GLU A 214 17.92 -4.17 -21.16
C GLU A 214 17.27 -3.14 -22.08
N VAL A 215 17.09 -1.90 -21.59
CA VAL A 215 16.65 -0.78 -22.42
C VAL A 215 17.78 -0.38 -23.35
N LYS A 216 17.58 -0.50 -24.67
CA LYS A 216 18.60 -0.16 -25.68
C LYS A 216 18.50 1.27 -26.17
N SER A 217 17.28 1.75 -26.45
CA SER A 217 17.08 3.10 -26.93
C SER A 217 15.63 3.54 -26.79
N MET A 218 15.44 4.85 -26.75
CA MET A 218 14.14 5.48 -26.86
C MET A 218 14.20 6.50 -27.99
N LYS A 219 13.26 6.41 -28.93
CA LYS A 219 13.13 7.32 -30.08
C LYS A 219 11.68 7.74 -30.21
N GLY A 220 11.39 9.00 -29.86
CA GLY A 220 10.00 9.39 -29.74
C GLY A 220 9.28 8.49 -28.73
N LYS A 221 8.02 8.17 -29.00
CA LYS A 221 7.18 7.31 -28.15
C LYS A 221 7.56 5.82 -28.18
N GLN A 222 8.65 5.44 -28.85
CA GLN A 222 9.04 4.04 -29.02
C GLN A 222 10.27 3.72 -28.20
N VAL A 223 10.17 2.68 -27.38
CA VAL A 223 11.22 2.16 -26.51
C VAL A 223 11.61 0.77 -27.01
N GLN A 224 12.91 0.55 -27.21
CA GLN A 224 13.45 -0.75 -27.59
C GLN A 224 14.10 -1.43 -26.39
N ILE A 225 13.63 -2.63 -26.06
CA ILE A 225 14.15 -3.46 -24.99
C ILE A 225 14.74 -4.71 -25.63
N SER A 226 15.99 -5.03 -25.31
CA SER A 226 16.62 -6.25 -25.77
C SER A 226 16.53 -7.36 -24.74
N PHE A 227 16.50 -8.62 -25.17
CA PHE A 227 16.63 -9.80 -24.31
C PHE A 227 17.60 -10.83 -24.92
N ASP A 228 18.21 -11.70 -24.12
CA ASP A 228 19.18 -12.71 -24.59
C ASP A 228 18.70 -14.17 -24.48
N LYS A 229 17.54 -14.40 -23.86
CA LYS A 229 17.01 -15.75 -23.62
C LYS A 229 16.61 -16.50 -24.89
N GLU A 230 16.84 -17.81 -24.88
CA GLU A 230 16.29 -18.71 -25.88
C GLU A 230 14.82 -19.03 -25.61
N VAL A 231 13.94 -18.54 -26.48
CA VAL A 231 12.48 -18.67 -26.34
C VAL A 231 11.85 -18.91 -27.71
N THR A 232 10.65 -19.49 -27.70
CA THR A 232 9.84 -19.65 -28.91
C THR A 232 9.17 -18.32 -29.29
N GLN A 233 8.77 -18.19 -30.57
CA GLN A 233 8.05 -17.01 -31.04
C GLN A 233 6.77 -16.73 -30.23
N ARG A 234 6.03 -17.77 -29.84
CA ARG A 234 4.79 -17.63 -29.04
C ARG A 234 5.07 -17.09 -27.64
N GLU A 235 6.16 -17.54 -27.01
CA GLU A 235 6.57 -17.04 -25.70
C GLU A 235 7.05 -15.58 -25.78
N GLU A 236 7.81 -15.24 -26.83
CA GLU A 236 8.22 -13.86 -27.10
C GLU A 236 7.01 -12.93 -27.27
N GLU A 237 6.03 -13.29 -28.10
CA GLU A 237 4.82 -12.50 -28.33
C GLU A 237 3.99 -12.34 -27.04
N ALA A 238 3.85 -13.40 -26.24
CA ALA A 238 3.12 -13.36 -24.98
C ALA A 238 3.79 -12.44 -23.95
N ILE A 239 5.12 -12.50 -23.84
CA ILE A 239 5.89 -11.66 -22.93
C ILE A 239 5.96 -10.22 -23.43
N ALA A 240 6.10 -9.99 -24.74
CA ALA A 240 6.05 -8.65 -25.31
C ALA A 240 4.72 -7.94 -25.00
N LYS A 241 3.59 -8.65 -25.09
CA LYS A 241 2.29 -8.11 -24.72
C LYS A 241 2.19 -7.80 -23.22
N LYS A 242 2.59 -8.74 -22.36
CA LYS A 242 2.62 -8.53 -20.91
C LYS A 242 3.51 -7.35 -20.51
N LEU A 243 4.66 -7.23 -21.15
CA LEU A 243 5.62 -6.15 -20.93
C LEU A 243 5.04 -4.79 -21.35
N GLN A 244 4.36 -4.74 -22.50
CA GLN A 244 3.64 -3.54 -22.95
C GLN A 244 2.55 -3.12 -21.97
N ASP A 245 1.75 -4.08 -21.48
CA ASP A 245 0.68 -3.81 -20.51
C ASP A 245 1.27 -3.30 -19.17
N PHE A 246 2.34 -3.96 -18.69
CA PHE A 246 3.00 -3.62 -17.43
C PHE A 246 3.67 -2.24 -17.47
N LEU A 247 4.53 -1.99 -18.46
CA LEU A 247 5.25 -0.72 -18.58
C LEU A 247 4.33 0.41 -19.03
N GLY A 248 3.33 0.14 -19.86
CA GLY A 248 2.32 1.12 -20.25
C GLY A 248 1.47 1.59 -19.06
N ALA A 249 1.11 0.68 -18.15
CA ALA A 249 0.39 1.03 -16.94
C ALA A 249 1.25 1.73 -15.88
N SER A 250 2.56 1.44 -15.87
CA SER A 250 3.46 1.89 -14.79
C SER A 250 4.31 3.12 -15.13
N VAL A 251 4.60 3.34 -16.41
CA VAL A 251 5.44 4.44 -16.91
C VAL A 251 4.58 5.46 -17.66
N ASP A 252 4.06 5.08 -18.83
CA ASP A 252 3.17 5.93 -19.64
C ASP A 252 2.48 5.08 -20.73
N GLY A 253 1.16 5.17 -20.83
CA GLY A 253 0.36 4.41 -21.78
C GLY A 253 0.54 4.81 -23.25
N ASP A 254 1.11 5.99 -23.51
CA ASP A 254 1.44 6.46 -24.86
C ASP A 254 2.75 5.88 -25.39
N LEU A 255 3.56 5.21 -24.54
CA LEU A 255 4.81 4.59 -24.95
C LEU A 255 4.59 3.18 -25.53
N GLY A 256 5.17 2.95 -26.70
CA GLY A 256 5.27 1.63 -27.32
C GLY A 256 6.57 0.94 -26.91
N PHE A 257 6.48 -0.20 -26.24
CA PHE A 257 7.59 -1.02 -25.80
C PHE A 257 7.78 -2.19 -26.76
N PHE A 258 8.93 -2.24 -27.43
CA PHE A 258 9.26 -3.25 -28.40
C PHE A 258 10.35 -4.16 -27.85
N LEU A 259 9.99 -5.40 -27.59
CA LEU A 259 10.91 -6.45 -27.22
C LEU A 259 11.64 -6.95 -28.47
N ARG A 260 12.97 -7.05 -28.42
CA ARG A 260 13.81 -7.56 -29.51
C ARG A 260 14.90 -8.48 -29.00
N ARG A 261 15.15 -9.57 -29.70
CA ARG A 261 16.29 -10.43 -29.38
C ARG A 261 17.61 -9.70 -29.59
N ALA A 262 18.52 -9.78 -28.62
CA ALA A 262 19.87 -9.29 -28.75
C ALA A 262 20.57 -10.05 -29.89
N ARG A 263 21.06 -9.33 -30.91
CA ARG A 263 21.87 -9.96 -31.95
C ARG A 263 23.26 -10.20 -31.39
N HIS A 264 23.65 -11.46 -31.23
CA HIS A 264 25.07 -11.79 -31.15
C HIS A 264 25.71 -11.45 -32.49
N PHE A 265 26.48 -10.37 -32.54
CA PHE A 265 27.48 -10.20 -33.59
C PHE A 265 28.55 -11.26 -33.34
N SER A 266 28.38 -12.45 -33.90
CA SER A 266 29.53 -13.32 -34.17
C SER A 266 30.48 -12.50 -35.03
N LYS A 267 31.64 -12.11 -34.47
CA LYS A 267 32.73 -11.50 -35.23
C LYS A 267 32.91 -12.32 -36.50
N ALA A 268 32.59 -11.72 -37.64
CA ALA A 268 32.98 -12.27 -38.92
C ALA A 268 34.52 -12.36 -38.89
N ARG A 269 35.04 -13.58 -38.86
CA ARG A 269 36.43 -13.83 -39.25
C ARG A 269 36.49 -13.55 -40.74
N GLY A 270 37.00 -12.38 -41.09
CA GLY A 270 37.58 -12.04 -42.38
C GLY A 270 39.02 -11.63 -42.14
#